data_AF-A0A6N9ELU3-F1
#
_entry.id   AF-A0A6N9ELU3-F1
#
_cell.length_a   1.000
_cell.length_b   1.000
_cell.length_c   1.000
_cell.angle_alpha   90.00
_cell.angle_beta   90.00
_cell.angle_gamma   90.00
#
_symmetry.space_group_name_H-M   'P 1'
#
loop_
_entity.id
_entity.type
_entity.pdbx_description
1 polymer ?
#
loop_
_entity_poly.entity_id
_entity_poly.type
_entity_poly.pdbx_seq_one_letter_code
_entity_poly.pdbx_strand_id
1 'polypeptide(L)' 'MASSSPLSLSRGFTVEQYSRVIDRCQDVDELRSLAKLLLKVWRQQADLNEHYGAQLLRIKPTDMGRATS' A
#
# COMPACT_ATOMS: atom_id res chain seq x y z
N MET A 1 7.74 -5.09 -24.10
CA MET A 1 8.66 -4.37 -23.19
C MET A 1 7.79 -3.63 -22.18
N ALA A 2 7.77 -4.08 -20.91
CA ALA A 2 6.94 -3.46 -19.89
C ALA A 2 7.45 -2.05 -19.62
N SER A 3 6.60 -1.04 -19.82
CA SER A 3 6.90 0.32 -19.42
C SER A 3 7.10 0.32 -17.90
N SER A 4 8.35 0.45 -17.48
CA SER A 4 8.71 0.68 -16.08
C SER A 4 8.18 2.05 -15.68
N SER A 5 6.91 2.10 -15.31
CA SER A 5 6.27 3.31 -14.83
C SER A 5 7.13 3.85 -13.68
N PRO A 6 7.49 5.15 -13.65
CA PRO A 6 8.40 5.73 -12.65
C PRO A 6 7.94 5.46 -11.20
N LEU A 7 6.62 5.29 -11.01
CA LEU A 7 6.01 4.85 -9.76
C LEU A 7 6.47 3.45 -9.28
N SER A 8 6.82 2.53 -10.18
CA SER A 8 7.34 1.20 -9.84
C SER A 8 8.82 1.25 -9.43
N LEU A 9 9.60 2.16 -9.99
CA LEU A 9 11.03 2.27 -9.74
C LEU A 9 11.31 2.95 -8.39
N SER A 10 10.57 4.02 -8.07
CA SER A 10 10.58 4.62 -6.73
C SER A 10 10.10 3.65 -5.66
N ARG A 11 9.05 2.86 -5.94
CA ARG A 11 8.58 1.82 -5.02
C ARG A 11 9.65 0.77 -4.75
N GLY A 12 10.38 0.33 -5.78
CA GLY A 12 11.50 -0.60 -5.65
C GLY A 12 12.60 -0.09 -4.72
N PHE A 13 13.03 1.17 -4.90
CA PHE A 13 14.02 1.78 -4.01
C PHE A 13 13.56 1.87 -2.56
N THR A 14 12.30 2.25 -2.32
CA THR A 14 11.73 2.31 -0.97
C THR A 14 11.74 0.94 -0.30
N VAL A 15 11.39 -0.12 -1.03
CA VAL A 15 11.42 -1.50 -0.50
C VAL A 15 12.85 -1.90 -0.13
N GLU A 16 13.82 -1.70 -1.04
CA GLU A 16 15.22 -2.02 -0.81
C GLU A 16 15.83 -1.24 0.37
N GLN A 17 15.46 0.03 0.51
CA GLN A 17 15.88 0.87 1.64
C GLN A 17 15.39 0.28 2.96
N TYR A 18 14.10 -0.03 3.08
CA TYR A 18 13.55 -0.60 4.31
C TYR A 18 14.08 -2.01 4.59
N SER A 19 14.33 -2.83 3.55
CA SER A 19 14.96 -4.15 3.69
C SER A 19 16.32 -4.03 4.39
N ARG A 20 17.19 -3.13 3.91
CA ARG A 20 18.53 -2.92 4.50
C ARG A 20 18.48 -2.38 5.93
N VAL A 21 17.45 -1.62 6.27
CA VAL A 21 17.25 -1.11 7.64
C VAL A 21 16.85 -2.25 8.57
N ILE A 22 15.94 -3.13 8.14
CA ILE A 22 15.55 -4.33 8.89
C ILE A 22 16.76 -5.24 9.14
N ASP A 23 17.56 -5.52 8.10
CA ASP A 23 18.72 -6.41 8.19
C ASP A 23 19.79 -5.92 9.17
N ARG A 24 19.84 -4.61 9.43
CA ARG A 24 20.82 -3.98 10.34
C ARG A 24 20.27 -3.73 11.73
N CYS A 25 18.98 -3.94 11.95
CA CYS A 25 18.33 -3.65 13.21
C CYS A 25 18.72 -4.71 14.25
N GLN A 26 19.38 -4.28 15.33
CA GLN A 26 19.80 -5.16 16.44
C GLN A 26 18.95 -4.97 17.71
N ASP A 27 18.06 -3.96 17.71
CA ASP A 27 17.16 -3.66 18.80
C ASP A 27 15.73 -4.14 18.47
N VAL A 28 15.16 -4.96 19.36
CA VAL A 28 13.81 -5.51 19.21
C VAL A 28 12.73 -4.43 19.22
N ASP A 29 12.91 -3.35 19.98
CA ASP A 29 11.94 -2.25 20.03
C ASP A 29 12.01 -1.35 18.80
N GLU A 30 13.20 -1.17 18.23
CA GLU A 30 13.38 -0.51 16.93
C GLU A 30 12.75 -1.36 15.80
N LEU A 31 13.00 -2.67 15.79
CA LEU A 31 12.40 -3.59 14.82
C LEU A 31 10.87 -3.58 14.91
N ARG A 32 10.32 -3.58 16.13
CA ARG A 32 8.87 -3.48 16.37
C ARG A 32 8.30 -2.17 15.83
N SER A 33 9.03 -1.06 15.98
CA SER A 33 8.62 0.26 15.48
C SER A 33 8.64 0.31 13.95
N LEU A 34 9.68 -0.24 13.32
CA LEU A 34 9.79 -0.38 11.86
C LEU A 34 8.68 -1.27 11.30
N ALA A 35 8.39 -2.40 11.92
CA ALA A 35 7.31 -3.30 11.50
C ALA A 35 5.93 -2.61 11.53
N LYS A 36 5.63 -1.85 12.60
CA LYS A 36 4.38 -1.07 12.69
C LYS A 36 4.28 -0.01 11.60
N LEU A 37 5.39 0.66 11.30
CA LEU A 37 5.44 1.66 10.23
C LEU A 37 5.16 1.03 8.86
N LEU A 38 5.82 -0.08 8.54
CA LEU A 38 5.63 -0.81 7.30
C LEU A 38 4.19 -1.32 7.14
N LEU A 39 3.59 -1.83 8.22
CA LEU A 39 2.20 -2.28 8.22
C LEU A 39 1.23 -1.13 7.90
N LYS A 40 1.47 0.05 8.48
CA LYS A 40 0.67 1.25 8.22
C LYS A 40 0.76 1.68 6.75
N VAL A 41 1.97 1.72 6.21
CA VAL A 41 2.22 2.09 4.81
C VAL A 41 1.57 1.08 3.86
N TRP A 42 1.68 -0.22 4.15
CA TRP A 42 1.04 -1.27 3.35
C TRP A 42 -0.48 -1.13 3.36
N ARG A 43 -1.10 -0.89 4.53
CA ARG A 43 -2.55 -0.66 4.63
C ARG A 43 -2.98 0.54 3.81
N GLN A 44 -2.28 1.67 3.91
CA GLN A 44 -2.56 2.87 3.12
C GLN A 44 -2.46 2.60 1.61
N GLN A 45 -1.49 1.79 1.19
CA GLN A 45 -1.33 1.41 -0.21
C GLN A 45 -2.45 0.46 -0.69
N ALA A 46 -2.91 -0.45 0.18
CA ALA A 46 -4.04 -1.32 -0.10
C ALA A 46 -5.35 -0.52 -0.23
N ASP A 47 -5.61 0.41 0.68
CA ASP A 47 -6.79 1.29 0.65
C ASP A 47 -6.80 2.15 -0.63
N LEU A 48 -5.64 2.71 -1.02
CA LEU A 48 -5.51 3.43 -2.30
C LEU A 48 -5.79 2.53 -3.50
N ASN A 49 -5.25 1.31 -3.53
CA ASN A 49 -5.52 0.36 -4.61
C ASN A 49 -7.00 -0.04 -4.66
N GLU A 50 -7.67 -0.18 -3.52
CA GLU A 50 -9.11 -0.44 -3.47
C GLU A 50 -9.91 0.74 -4.04
N HIS A 51 -9.53 1.97 -3.69
CA HIS A 51 -10.19 3.17 -4.19
C HIS A 51 -9.98 3.39 -5.69
N TYR A 52 -8.75 3.22 -6.17
CA TYR A 52 -8.46 3.31 -7.60
C TYR A 52 -9.02 2.12 -8.38
N GLY A 53 -9.04 0.92 -7.79
CA GLY A 53 -9.65 -0.28 -8.35
C GLY A 53 -11.16 -0.13 -8.50
N ALA A 54 -11.86 0.39 -7.49
CA ALA A 54 -13.28 0.66 -7.54
C ALA A 54 -13.63 1.75 -8.58
N GLN A 55 -12.82 2.82 -8.68
CA GLN A 55 -12.97 3.85 -9.70
C GLN A 55 -12.75 3.32 -11.12
N LEU A 56 -11.73 2.48 -11.31
CA LEU A 56 -11.43 1.84 -12.60
C LEU A 56 -12.54 0.86 -13.01
N LEU A 57 -13.11 0.13 -12.05
CA LEU A 57 -14.24 -0.77 -12.27
C LEU A 57 -15.60 -0.05 -12.33
N ARG A 58 -15.62 1.31 -12.24
CA ARG A 58 -16.85 2.14 -12.20
C ARG A 58 -17.87 1.68 -11.16
N ILE A 59 -17.43 1.06 -10.08
CA ILE A 59 -18.33 0.65 -8.99
C ILE A 59 -18.58 1.91 -8.15
N LYS A 60 -19.71 2.58 -8.39
CA LYS A 60 -20.16 3.68 -7.53
C LYS A 60 -20.48 3.10 -6.14
N PRO A 61 -19.88 3.61 -5.05
CA PRO A 61 -20.40 3.30 -3.73
C PRO A 61 -21.78 3.98 -3.64
N THR A 62 -22.82 3.17 -3.53
CA THR A 62 -24.26 3.53 -3.41
C THR A 62 -25.07 3.38 -4.70
N ASP A 63 -25.65 2.19 -4.85
CA ASP A 63 -27.08 2.05 -5.15
C ASP A 63 -27.69 0.85 -4.39
N MET A 64 -27.27 0.67 -3.13
CA MET A 64 -27.83 -0.35 -2.21
C MET A 64 -28.75 0.34 -1.18
N GLY A 65 -29.74 1.08 -1.65
CA GLY A 65 -30.63 1.83 -0.75
C GLY A 65 -31.99 2.27 -1.32
N ARG A 66 -32.31 2.00 -2.59
CA ARG A 66 -33.58 2.45 -3.18
C ARG A 66 -34.22 1.42 -4.10
N ALA A 67 -34.52 0.25 -3.54
CA ALA A 67 -35.38 -0.74 -4.21
C ALA A 67 -36.32 -1.41 -3.21
N THR A 68 -36.98 -0.62 -2.34
CA THR A 68 -38.19 -1.03 -1.62
C THR A 68 -39.07 0.20 -1.37
N SER A 69 -39.91 0.55 -2.35
CA SER A 69 -41.25 1.09 -2.11
C SER A 69 -42.07 1.11 -3.40
#